data_AF-A0AAQ4CW99-F1
#
_entry.id   AF-A0AAQ4CW99-F1
#
_cell.length_a   1.000
_cell.length_b   1.000
_cell.length_c   1.000
_cell.angle_alpha   90.00
_cell.angle_beta   90.00
_cell.angle_gamma   90.00
#
_symmetry.space_group_name_H-M   'P 1'
#
loop_
_entity.id
_entity.type
_entity.pdbx_description
1 polymer ?
#
loop_
_entity_poly.entity_id
_entity_poly.type
_entity_poly.pdbx_seq_one_letter_code
_entity_poly.pdbx_strand_id
1 'polypeptide(L)'
;MQLEIFLLIISLALIHAVEPDHIVTLRMVRGIRKYIIFGVSHGVGFAIVAIPLILLFSYSYLLELAGDILGIGFAIVLLTSELLNKEIEIAPRGSGIAQGALAITPSKILVAIIAAQAGLILGLWYITLFIIISSSALILVGIAVNRVPKNISKVFNIIISFVTIIYLLIQIFSI
;
A
#
# COMPACT_ATOMS: atom_id res chain seq x y z
N MET A 1 -16.42 14.38 3.50
CA MET A 1 -15.76 13.73 2.35
C MET A 1 -14.23 13.95 2.29
N GLN A 2 -13.69 15.15 1.99
CA GLN A 2 -12.21 15.30 1.85
C GLN A 2 -11.44 14.98 3.14
N LEU A 3 -11.90 15.44 4.31
CA LEU A 3 -11.27 15.14 5.59
C LEU A 3 -11.28 13.64 5.91
N GLU A 4 -12.37 12.94 5.61
CA GLU A 4 -12.46 11.48 5.79
C GLU A 4 -11.43 10.73 4.93
N ILE A 5 -11.25 11.16 3.68
CA ILE A 5 -10.25 10.56 2.79
C ILE A 5 -8.85 10.82 3.33
N PHE A 6 -8.54 12.03 3.81
CA PHE A 6 -7.25 12.30 4.45
C PHE A 6 -7.01 11.38 5.67
N LEU A 7 -8.00 11.22 6.54
CA LEU A 7 -7.91 10.32 7.70
C LEU A 7 -7.75 8.85 7.28
N LEU A 8 -8.42 8.43 6.21
CA LEU A 8 -8.28 7.11 5.61
C LEU A 8 -6.86 6.89 5.07
N ILE A 9 -6.31 7.83 4.30
CA ILE A 9 -4.94 7.76 3.77
C ILE A 9 -3.92 7.70 4.90
N ILE A 10 -4.09 8.50 5.96
CA ILE A 10 -3.21 8.46 7.14
C ILE A 10 -3.28 7.08 7.82
N SER A 11 -4.49 6.55 8.00
CA SER A 11 -4.71 5.25 8.62
C SER A 11 -4.11 4.12 7.77
N LEU A 12 -4.31 4.15 6.45
CA LEU A 12 -3.69 3.22 5.51
C LEU A 12 -2.16 3.33 5.55
N ALA A 13 -1.58 4.52 5.64
CA ALA A 13 -0.13 4.70 5.73
C ALA A 13 0.47 4.12 7.01
N LEU A 14 -0.22 4.28 8.14
CA LEU A 14 0.20 3.70 9.43
C LEU A 14 0.08 2.17 9.43
N ILE A 15 -1.03 1.64 8.91
CA ILE A 15 -1.25 0.20 8.80
C ILE A 15 -0.25 -0.42 7.80
N HIS A 16 0.03 0.27 6.69
CA HIS A 16 1.00 -0.17 5.70
C HIS A 16 2.35 -0.44 6.35
N ALA A 17 2.84 0.42 7.25
CA ALA A 17 4.13 0.23 7.92
C ALA A 17 4.25 -1.07 8.75
N VAL A 18 3.13 -1.70 9.13
CA VAL A 18 3.10 -2.96 9.88
C VAL A 18 2.76 -4.19 9.02
N GLU A 19 2.72 -4.05 7.70
CA GLU A 19 2.55 -5.18 6.78
C GLU A 19 3.67 -6.24 6.94
N PRO A 20 3.35 -7.53 6.74
CA PRO A 20 4.24 -8.64 7.08
C PRO A 20 5.61 -8.57 6.40
N ASP A 21 5.62 -8.25 5.11
CA ASP A 21 6.82 -8.14 4.29
C ASP A 21 7.77 -7.06 4.82
N HIS A 22 7.23 -5.94 5.33
CA HIS A 22 8.03 -4.93 6.02
C HIS A 22 8.60 -5.45 7.34
N ILE A 23 7.78 -6.10 8.16
CA ILE A 23 8.23 -6.66 9.45
C ILE A 23 9.33 -7.70 9.24
N VAL A 24 9.17 -8.57 8.25
CA VAL A 24 10.17 -9.59 7.88
C VAL A 24 11.45 -8.90 7.40
N THR A 25 11.34 -7.96 6.47
CA THR A 25 12.51 -7.25 5.91
C THR A 25 13.25 -6.46 6.98
N LEU A 26 12.55 -5.71 7.83
CA LEU A 26 13.12 -4.92 8.92
C LEU A 26 13.88 -5.80 9.93
N ARG A 27 13.40 -7.02 10.20
CA ARG A 27 14.10 -8.01 11.04
C ARG A 27 15.37 -8.56 10.41
N MET A 28 15.41 -8.66 9.08
CA MET A 28 16.58 -9.11 8.32
C MET A 28 17.65 -8.03 8.24
N VAL A 29 17.29 -6.81 7.88
CA VAL A 29 18.28 -5.76 7.58
C VAL A 29 18.97 -5.22 8.84
N ARG A 30 18.23 -5.02 9.94
CA ARG A 30 18.67 -4.50 11.25
C ARG A 30 19.51 -3.21 11.24
N GLY A 31 19.06 -2.21 12.01
CA GLY A 31 19.79 -0.97 12.28
C GLY A 31 19.18 0.28 11.62
N ILE A 32 19.24 1.40 12.33
CA ILE A 32 18.48 2.62 12.00
C ILE A 32 18.75 3.14 10.58
N ARG A 33 20.01 3.15 10.13
CA ARG A 33 20.38 3.58 8.78
C ARG A 33 19.68 2.74 7.70
N LYS A 34 19.60 1.43 7.91
CA LYS A 34 18.95 0.52 6.96
C LYS A 34 17.43 0.65 7.01
N TYR A 35 16.84 0.98 8.17
CA TYR A 35 15.41 1.27 8.27
C TYR A 35 15.04 2.54 7.50
N ILE A 36 15.88 3.57 7.58
CA ILE A 36 15.71 4.80 6.79
C ILE A 36 15.80 4.49 5.30
N ILE A 37 16.85 3.77 4.87
CA ILE A 37 17.01 3.38 3.46
C ILE A 37 15.79 2.59 2.99
N PHE A 38 15.37 1.59 3.76
CA PHE A 38 14.19 0.80 3.43
C PHE A 38 12.93 1.66 3.29
N GLY A 39 12.62 2.48 4.29
CA GLY A 39 11.43 3.36 4.25
C GLY A 39 11.45 4.34 3.07
N VAL A 40 12.57 5.01 2.83
CA VAL A 40 12.71 5.95 1.70
C VAL A 40 12.61 5.22 0.36
N SER A 41 13.32 4.10 0.19
CA SER A 41 13.22 3.30 -1.03
C SER A 41 11.80 2.80 -1.28
N HIS A 42 11.06 2.48 -0.21
CA HIS A 42 9.65 2.09 -0.28
C HIS A 42 8.72 3.18 -0.77
N GLY A 43 8.88 4.38 -0.22
CA GLY A 43 8.16 5.56 -0.68
C GLY A 43 8.45 5.90 -2.14
N VAL A 44 9.73 5.89 -2.52
CA VAL A 44 10.17 6.17 -3.89
C VAL A 44 9.65 5.12 -4.87
N GLY A 45 9.76 3.82 -4.52
CA GLY A 45 9.25 2.74 -5.36
C GLY A 45 7.74 2.82 -5.56
N PHE A 46 6.98 3.21 -4.53
CA PHE A 46 5.56 3.48 -4.68
C PHE A 46 5.28 4.67 -5.61
N ALA A 47 6.00 5.79 -5.47
CA ALA A 47 5.83 6.95 -6.34
C ALA A 47 6.06 6.61 -7.82
N ILE A 48 7.07 5.80 -8.13
CA ILE A 48 7.40 5.35 -9.50
C ILE A 48 6.22 4.61 -10.15
N VAL A 49 5.45 3.84 -9.37
CA VAL A 49 4.30 3.09 -9.88
C VAL A 49 3.03 3.95 -9.88
N ALA A 50 2.78 4.67 -8.78
CA ALA A 50 1.50 5.30 -8.55
C ALA A 50 1.32 6.62 -9.31
N ILE A 51 2.39 7.40 -9.55
CA ILE A 51 2.29 8.65 -10.32
C ILE A 51 1.87 8.37 -11.78
N PRO A 52 2.48 7.41 -12.51
CA PRO A 52 1.99 7.02 -13.84
C PRO A 52 0.53 6.58 -13.84
N LEU A 53 0.08 5.84 -12.81
CA LEU A 53 -1.32 5.44 -12.70
C LEU A 53 -2.25 6.66 -12.59
N ILE A 54 -1.95 7.64 -11.73
CA ILE A 54 -2.75 8.87 -11.67
C ILE A 54 -2.80 9.56 -13.04
N LEU A 55 -1.65 9.70 -13.71
CA LEU A 55 -1.58 10.36 -15.01
C LEU A 55 -2.36 9.61 -16.09
N LEU A 56 -2.41 8.28 -16.05
CA LEU A 56 -3.17 7.49 -17.01
C LEU A 56 -4.66 7.55 -16.73
N PHE A 57 -5.08 7.41 -15.47
CA PHE A 57 -6.45 7.13 -15.11
C PHE A 57 -7.29 8.36 -14.74
N SER A 58 -6.67 9.51 -14.45
CA SER A 58 -7.40 10.72 -13.99
C SER A 58 -8.22 11.46 -15.05
N TYR A 59 -8.19 11.04 -16.32
CA TYR A 59 -8.77 11.80 -17.44
C TYR A 59 -10.05 11.20 -18.05
N SER A 60 -10.48 9.99 -17.65
CA SER A 60 -11.65 9.34 -18.25
C SER A 60 -12.42 8.49 -17.25
N TYR A 61 -13.74 8.64 -17.25
CA TYR A 61 -14.65 7.81 -16.46
C TYR A 61 -14.51 6.31 -16.75
N LEU A 62 -14.25 5.92 -18.01
CA LEU A 62 -14.01 4.51 -18.35
C LEU A 62 -12.71 3.99 -17.73
N LEU A 63 -11.72 4.87 -17.56
CA LEU A 63 -10.46 4.56 -16.90
C LEU A 63 -10.65 4.48 -15.38
N GLU A 64 -11.51 5.31 -14.80
CA GLU A 64 -11.89 5.23 -13.39
C GLU A 64 -12.52 3.86 -13.04
N LEU A 65 -13.54 3.44 -13.79
CA LEU A 65 -14.19 2.13 -13.62
C LEU A 65 -13.20 0.97 -13.83
N ALA A 66 -12.30 1.08 -14.81
CA ALA A 66 -11.26 0.09 -15.01
C ALA A 66 -10.30 0.02 -13.81
N GLY A 67 -9.97 1.16 -13.21
CA GLY A 67 -9.19 1.25 -11.97
C GLY A 67 -9.85 0.55 -10.80
N ASP A 68 -11.17 0.74 -10.61
CA ASP A 68 -11.93 0.06 -9.56
C ASP A 68 -11.97 -1.46 -9.74
N ILE A 69 -12.23 -1.92 -10.96
CA ILE A 69 -12.25 -3.36 -11.29
C ILE A 69 -10.86 -3.97 -11.05
N LEU A 70 -9.79 -3.30 -11.49
CA LEU A 70 -8.42 -3.75 -11.23
C LEU A 70 -8.12 -3.78 -9.74
N GLY A 71 -8.56 -2.77 -8.99
CA GLY A 71 -8.44 -2.70 -7.54
C GLY A 71 -9.09 -3.86 -6.81
N ILE A 72 -10.32 -4.21 -7.20
CA ILE A 72 -11.01 -5.40 -6.68
C ILE A 72 -10.23 -6.66 -7.03
N GLY A 73 -9.76 -6.78 -8.27
CA GLY A 73 -8.94 -7.90 -8.71
C GLY A 73 -7.69 -8.09 -7.85
N PHE A 74 -6.93 -7.02 -7.62
CA PHE A 74 -5.76 -7.05 -6.75
C PHE A 74 -6.10 -7.37 -5.30
N ALA A 75 -7.19 -6.82 -4.76
CA ALA A 75 -7.62 -7.09 -3.39
C ALA A 75 -8.08 -8.55 -3.19
N ILE A 76 -8.74 -9.15 -4.19
CA ILE A 76 -9.09 -10.58 -4.19
C ILE A 76 -7.84 -11.44 -4.27
N VAL A 77 -6.91 -11.11 -5.17
CA VAL A 77 -5.64 -11.83 -5.31
C VAL A 77 -4.90 -11.84 -3.97
N LEU A 78 -4.86 -10.71 -3.28
CA LEU A 78 -4.18 -10.62 -2.00
C LEU A 78 -4.95 -11.29 -0.84
N LEU A 79 -6.27 -11.15 -0.78
CA LEU A 79 -7.07 -11.89 0.19
C LEU A 79 -6.83 -13.40 0.05
N THR A 80 -6.82 -13.88 -1.19
CA THR A 80 -6.58 -15.29 -1.51
C THR A 80 -5.15 -15.71 -1.16
N SER A 81 -4.15 -14.87 -1.46
CA SER A 81 -2.75 -15.11 -1.12
C SER A 81 -2.58 -15.29 0.40
N GLU A 82 -3.25 -14.44 1.17
CA GLU A 82 -3.15 -14.46 2.63
C GLU A 82 -3.94 -15.58 3.30
N LEU A 83 -5.12 -15.91 2.77
CA LEU A 83 -5.89 -17.08 3.21
C LEU A 83 -5.11 -18.38 2.96
N LEU A 84 -4.41 -18.47 1.82
CA LEU A 84 -3.62 -19.64 1.43
C LEU A 84 -2.19 -19.66 2.01
N ASN A 85 -1.77 -18.61 2.74
CA ASN A 85 -0.38 -18.40 3.18
C ASN A 85 0.64 -18.51 2.02
N LYS A 86 0.26 -18.04 0.83
CA LYS A 86 1.14 -18.00 -0.34
C LYS A 86 1.48 -16.55 -0.61
N GLU A 87 2.73 -16.17 -0.41
CA GLU A 87 3.20 -14.85 -0.85
C GLU A 87 3.31 -14.85 -2.38
N ILE A 88 2.64 -13.89 -3.03
CA ILE A 88 2.77 -13.69 -4.48
C ILE A 88 3.96 -12.76 -4.69
N GLU A 89 5.15 -13.34 -4.85
CA GLU A 89 6.35 -12.59 -5.24
C GLU A 89 6.33 -12.32 -6.76
N ILE A 90 6.19 -11.05 -7.16
CA ILE A 90 6.32 -10.62 -8.56
C ILE A 90 7.78 -10.21 -8.88
N ALA A 91 8.73 -10.39 -7.95
CA ALA A 91 10.10 -9.90 -8.07
C ALA A 91 11.18 -11.01 -8.06
N PRO A 92 12.37 -10.78 -8.66
CA PRO A 92 13.47 -11.74 -8.63
C PRO A 92 13.98 -11.97 -7.20
N ARG A 93 14.14 -13.25 -6.84
CA ARG A 93 14.71 -13.69 -5.57
C ARG A 93 16.06 -13.02 -5.30
N GLY A 94 16.21 -12.42 -4.12
CA GLY A 94 17.48 -11.86 -3.64
C GLY A 94 17.64 -10.33 -3.77
N SER A 95 16.61 -9.60 -4.22
CA SER A 95 16.68 -8.14 -4.38
C SER A 95 16.34 -7.33 -3.12
N GLY A 96 15.95 -7.98 -2.02
CA GLY A 96 15.90 -7.44 -0.64
C GLY A 96 15.22 -6.07 -0.49
N ILE A 97 16.00 -4.99 -0.56
CA ILE A 97 15.52 -3.62 -0.46
C ILE A 97 14.78 -3.18 -1.73
N ALA A 98 15.26 -3.57 -2.91
CA ALA A 98 14.59 -3.25 -4.17
C ALA A 98 13.27 -4.02 -4.33
N GLN A 99 13.20 -5.26 -3.80
CA GLN A 99 11.96 -6.03 -3.72
C GLN A 99 10.94 -5.32 -2.84
N GLY A 100 11.33 -4.93 -1.63
CA GLY A 100 10.44 -4.16 -0.74
C GLY A 100 10.00 -2.88 -1.42
N ALA A 101 10.94 -2.11 -1.99
CA ALA A 101 10.66 -0.83 -2.62
C ALA A 101 9.54 -0.87 -3.65
N LEU A 102 9.58 -1.86 -4.55
CA LEU A 102 8.62 -2.04 -5.64
C LEU A 102 7.50 -3.03 -5.32
N ALA A 103 7.45 -3.57 -4.10
CA ALA A 103 6.38 -4.45 -3.67
C ALA A 103 5.05 -3.69 -3.77
N ILE A 104 4.12 -4.27 -4.53
CA ILE A 104 2.75 -3.80 -4.63
C ILE A 104 1.97 -4.49 -3.51
N THR A 105 1.51 -3.70 -2.55
CA THR A 105 0.71 -4.19 -1.41
C THR A 105 -0.71 -3.59 -1.47
N PRO A 106 -1.68 -4.14 -0.73
CA PRO A 106 -3.10 -3.75 -0.84
C PRO A 106 -3.30 -2.28 -0.54
N SER A 107 -2.64 -1.79 0.50
CA SER A 107 -2.75 -0.40 0.92
C SER A 107 -2.19 0.54 -0.15
N LYS A 108 -1.06 0.21 -0.80
CA LYS A 108 -0.53 0.97 -1.96
C LYS A 108 -1.52 0.99 -3.12
N ILE A 109 -2.14 -0.15 -3.44
CA ILE A 109 -3.13 -0.24 -4.52
C ILE A 109 -4.35 0.62 -4.22
N LEU A 110 -4.94 0.47 -3.03
CA LEU A 110 -6.11 1.25 -2.62
C LEU A 110 -5.80 2.75 -2.62
N VAL A 111 -4.62 3.15 -2.13
CA VAL A 111 -4.17 4.55 -2.16
C VAL A 111 -4.00 5.04 -3.60
N ALA A 112 -3.44 4.23 -4.49
CA ALA A 112 -3.28 4.61 -5.90
C ALA A 112 -4.64 4.81 -6.59
N ILE A 113 -5.65 3.99 -6.28
CA ILE A 113 -7.01 4.11 -6.82
C ILE A 113 -7.68 5.38 -6.29
N ILE A 114 -7.69 5.57 -4.97
CA ILE A 114 -8.25 6.77 -4.33
C ILE A 114 -7.58 8.02 -4.90
N ALA A 115 -6.27 7.97 -5.12
CA ALA A 115 -5.51 9.08 -5.69
C ALA A 115 -5.85 9.34 -7.17
N ALA A 116 -6.01 8.29 -7.99
CA ALA A 116 -6.39 8.43 -9.40
C ALA A 116 -7.77 9.07 -9.55
N GLN A 117 -8.71 8.74 -8.66
CA GLN A 117 -10.08 9.26 -8.63
C GLN A 117 -10.20 10.70 -8.14
N ALA A 118 -9.27 11.12 -7.28
CA ALA A 118 -9.28 12.48 -6.74
C ALA A 118 -8.88 13.57 -7.76
N GLY A 119 -8.42 13.16 -8.95
CA GLY A 119 -7.83 14.03 -9.95
C GLY A 119 -6.36 14.35 -9.64
N LEU A 120 -5.64 14.87 -10.65
CA LEU A 120 -4.18 14.95 -10.63
C LEU A 120 -3.58 15.61 -9.37
N ILE A 121 -4.05 16.82 -9.02
CA ILE A 121 -3.45 17.60 -7.92
C ILE A 121 -3.71 16.93 -6.57
N LEU A 122 -4.97 16.57 -6.27
CA LEU A 122 -5.32 15.93 -5.00
C LEU A 122 -4.74 14.53 -4.89
N GLY A 123 -4.70 13.77 -5.99
CA GLY A 123 -4.07 12.46 -6.03
C GLY A 123 -2.58 12.51 -5.68
N LEU A 124 -1.84 13.48 -6.23
CA LEU A 124 -0.44 13.70 -5.87
C LEU A 124 -0.27 14.03 -4.39
N TRP A 125 -1.19 14.81 -3.79
CA TRP A 125 -1.20 15.06 -2.35
C TRP A 125 -1.44 13.77 -1.55
N TYR A 126 -2.39 12.91 -1.95
CA TYR A 126 -2.66 11.64 -1.27
C TYR A 126 -1.47 10.69 -1.32
N ILE A 127 -0.82 10.54 -2.50
CA ILE A 127 0.41 9.75 -2.62
C ILE A 127 1.51 10.32 -1.73
N THR A 128 1.74 11.63 -1.79
CA THR A 128 2.82 12.27 -1.03
C THR A 128 2.61 12.10 0.47
N LEU A 129 1.38 12.31 0.94
CA LEU A 129 1.02 12.12 2.33
C LEU A 129 1.22 10.67 2.78
N PHE A 130 0.75 9.71 1.97
CA PHE A 130 0.95 8.30 2.24
C PHE A 130 2.44 7.95 2.34
N ILE A 131 3.26 8.41 1.40
CA ILE A 131 4.70 8.16 1.36
C ILE A 131 5.38 8.71 2.63
N ILE A 132 5.13 9.97 2.98
CA ILE A 132 5.79 10.60 4.13
C ILE A 132 5.44 9.86 5.42
N ILE A 133 4.16 9.58 5.64
CA ILE A 133 3.69 8.95 6.87
C ILE A 133 4.14 7.49 6.94
N SER A 134 3.97 6.72 5.87
CA SER A 134 4.36 5.30 5.87
C SER A 134 5.87 5.12 5.99
N SER A 135 6.68 5.94 5.30
CA SER A 135 8.15 5.90 5.40
C SER A 135 8.61 6.24 6.82
N SER A 136 7.99 7.24 7.45
CA SER A 136 8.29 7.62 8.83
C SER A 136 7.86 6.52 9.82
N ALA A 137 6.67 5.96 9.63
CA ALA A 137 6.15 4.87 10.44
C ALA A 137 7.00 3.60 10.31
N LEU A 138 7.51 3.28 9.11
CA LEU A 138 8.42 2.16 8.88
C LEU A 138 9.70 2.26 9.70
N ILE A 139 10.25 3.46 9.86
CA ILE A 139 11.43 3.68 10.71
C ILE A 139 11.09 3.36 12.17
N LEU A 140 9.95 3.84 12.67
CA LEU A 140 9.47 3.58 14.03
C LEU A 140 9.20 2.08 14.26
N VAL A 141 8.53 1.44 13.31
CA VAL A 141 8.27 0.00 13.31
C VAL A 141 9.59 -0.77 13.30
N GLY A 142 10.59 -0.35 12.51
CA GLY A 142 11.92 -0.95 12.50
C GLY A 142 12.61 -0.91 13.86
N ILE A 143 12.49 0.22 14.59
CA ILE A 143 12.99 0.34 15.97
C ILE A 143 12.24 -0.59 16.92
N ALA A 144 10.92 -0.73 16.72
CA ALA A 144 10.05 -1.54 17.57
C ALA A 144 9.88 -3.00 17.10
N VAL A 145 10.56 -3.44 16.04
CA VAL A 145 10.21 -4.67 15.29
C VAL A 145 10.27 -5.96 16.11
N ASN A 146 11.10 -5.96 17.17
CA ASN A 146 11.22 -7.07 18.11
C ASN A 146 10.01 -7.21 19.05
N ARG A 147 9.16 -6.18 19.14
CA ARG A 147 7.93 -6.17 19.94
C ARG A 147 6.68 -6.47 19.11
N VAL A 148 6.77 -6.47 17.78
CA VAL A 148 5.64 -6.73 16.88
C VAL A 148 5.38 -8.24 16.78
N PRO A 149 4.20 -8.75 17.17
CA PRO A 149 3.87 -10.17 17.07
C PRO A 149 3.87 -10.64 15.61
N LYS A 150 4.37 -11.86 15.36
CA LYS A 150 4.45 -12.44 14.01
C LYS A 150 3.08 -12.69 13.36
N ASN A 151 2.04 -12.90 14.16
CA ASN A 151 0.73 -13.34 13.67
C ASN A 151 -0.24 -12.17 13.38
N ILE A 152 0.12 -10.95 13.80
CA ILE A 152 -0.74 -9.77 13.63
C ILE A 152 -0.82 -9.36 12.15
N SER A 153 0.22 -9.63 11.39
CA SER A 153 0.35 -9.21 10.00
C SER A 153 -0.71 -9.83 9.08
N LYS A 154 -0.99 -11.12 9.25
CA LYS A 154 -2.04 -11.85 8.50
C LYS A 154 -3.42 -11.25 8.73
N VAL A 155 -3.72 -10.91 9.98
CA VAL A 155 -5.02 -10.33 10.36
C VAL A 155 -5.22 -8.98 9.70
N PHE A 156 -4.20 -8.11 9.72
CA PHE A 156 -4.27 -6.81 9.07
C PHE A 156 -4.44 -6.92 7.55
N ASN A 157 -3.69 -7.79 6.89
CA ASN A 157 -3.82 -8.00 5.44
C ASN A 157 -5.23 -8.45 5.02
N ILE A 158 -5.83 -9.38 5.78
CA ILE A 158 -7.20 -9.82 5.53
C ILE A 158 -8.18 -8.66 5.72
N ILE A 159 -8.06 -7.90 6.82
CA ILE A 159 -8.94 -6.75 7.10
C ILE A 159 -8.84 -5.69 5.99
N ILE A 160 -7.64 -5.28 5.60
CA ILE A 160 -7.44 -4.27 4.56
C ILE A 160 -8.01 -4.77 3.23
N SER A 161 -7.81 -6.05 2.89
CA SER A 161 -8.36 -6.61 1.66
C SER A 161 -9.89 -6.55 1.64
N PHE A 162 -10.54 -6.95 2.73
CA PHE A 162 -11.99 -6.86 2.85
C PHE A 162 -12.49 -5.41 2.78
N VAL A 163 -11.86 -4.50 3.51
CA VAL A 163 -12.20 -3.08 3.49
C VAL A 163 -12.05 -2.50 2.08
N THR A 164 -10.97 -2.87 1.38
CA THR A 164 -10.71 -2.45 -0.01
C THR A 164 -11.81 -2.95 -0.95
N ILE A 165 -12.15 -4.24 -0.88
CA ILE A 165 -13.21 -4.83 -1.72
C ILE A 165 -14.55 -4.15 -1.43
N ILE A 166 -14.92 -3.99 -0.17
CA ILE A 166 -16.19 -3.36 0.22
C ILE A 166 -16.25 -1.91 -0.26
N TYR A 167 -15.18 -1.14 -0.05
CA TYR A 167 -15.11 0.25 -0.47
C TYR A 167 -15.27 0.39 -1.99
N LEU A 168 -14.53 -0.38 -2.78
CA LEU A 168 -14.59 -0.33 -4.24
C LEU A 168 -15.93 -0.84 -4.77
N LEU A 169 -16.56 -1.83 -4.14
CA LEU A 169 -17.91 -2.26 -4.52
C LEU A 169 -18.94 -1.18 -4.25
N ILE A 170 -18.89 -0.53 -3.07
CA ILE A 170 -19.78 0.59 -2.76
C ILE A 170 -19.62 1.68 -3.82
N GLN A 171 -18.37 2.01 -4.16
CA GLN A 171 -18.06 3.00 -5.18
C GLN A 171 -18.69 2.64 -6.53
N ILE A 172 -18.43 1.44 -7.07
CA ILE A 172 -18.99 0.98 -8.34
C ILE A 172 -20.53 1.03 -8.37
N PHE A 173 -21.20 0.63 -7.29
CA PHE A 173 -22.67 0.59 -7.22
C PHE A 173 -23.33 1.93 -6.84
N SER A 174 -22.55 2.92 -6.41
CA SER A 174 -23.02 4.27 -6.07
C SER A 174 -22.93 5.25 -7.25
N ILE A 175 -22.40 4.79 -8.38
CA ILE A 175 -22.38 5.47 -9.67
C ILE A 175 -23.66 5.12 -10.45
#